data_AF-A0A4Q7MQP9-F1
#
_entry.id   AF-A0A4Q7MQP9-F1
#
_cell.length_a   1.000
_cell.length_b   1.000
_cell.length_c   1.000
_cell.angle_alpha   90.00
_cell.angle_beta   90.00
_cell.angle_gamma   90.00
#
_symmetry.space_group_name_H-M   'P 1'
#
loop_
_entity.id
_entity.type
_entity.pdbx_description
1 polymer ?
#
loop_
_entity_poly.entity_id
_entity_poly.type
_entity_poly.pdbx_seq_one_letter_code
_entity_poly.pdbx_strand_id
1 'polypeptide(L)'
;MIKLFLYWSIFIAWFQFSILPATAQSNAKLEIVTSFNKERPGNVAISPTGRVFITMSDATASPYKVKEILPDGTVVDFPDTIWTRKPQGHSYKGVNAAIGIQATSDNVLWVMDLGDRKAQPVQAPKLIAWDISTRKLLHVYPIPDAVLRSNSFLQDFVIDEKNHAAVIADMSMAGLVLPAMPAFIVIDLQTGYARRVLENHHSFQPVDEDIVIDKQVISHLFPDGSVLKPRYPLNPISIDRKMEWIYYGALSGRSIFRVPAAALSSPGSDDSALSKKIVYYAAKPKSDGIKAGNRVLFVTDIENSAVVMATPAGYSVLVKDTALISWPDGLAIAPDGYLYLVSNQLHKRPFWNLGKEESKPPYYLLRVKITAAEGYF
;
A
#
# COMPACT_ATOMS: atom_id res chain seq x y z
N MET A 1 -65.91 12.98 -60.96
CA MET A 1 -65.44 11.98 -59.98
C MET A 1 -64.07 12.39 -59.50
N ILE A 2 -63.99 12.82 -58.24
CA ILE A 2 -62.82 13.43 -57.60
C ILE A 2 -61.72 12.37 -57.41
N LYS A 3 -60.53 12.59 -57.97
CA LYS A 3 -59.33 11.76 -57.75
C LYS A 3 -58.55 12.34 -56.57
N LEU A 4 -58.53 11.59 -55.47
CA LEU A 4 -57.72 11.83 -54.28
C LEU A 4 -56.31 11.27 -54.54
N PHE A 5 -55.27 12.11 -54.52
CA PHE A 5 -53.88 11.66 -54.50
C PHE A 5 -53.38 11.71 -53.04
N LEU A 6 -53.15 10.52 -52.46
CA LEU A 6 -52.48 10.35 -51.17
C LEU A 6 -50.96 10.46 -51.37
N TYR A 7 -50.32 11.41 -50.70
CA TYR A 7 -48.87 11.45 -50.53
C TYR A 7 -48.48 10.49 -49.39
N TRP A 8 -47.61 9.51 -49.67
CA TRP A 8 -46.93 8.72 -48.65
C TRP A 8 -45.54 9.30 -48.41
N SER A 9 -45.33 9.90 -47.24
CA SER A 9 -44.00 10.32 -46.77
C SER A 9 -43.36 9.15 -46.02
N ILE A 10 -42.25 8.62 -46.55
CA ILE A 10 -41.43 7.59 -45.90
C ILE A 10 -40.52 8.28 -44.88
N PHE A 11 -40.75 8.06 -43.59
CA PHE A 11 -39.81 8.42 -42.53
C PHE A 11 -38.73 7.33 -42.43
N ILE A 12 -37.49 7.67 -42.82
CA ILE A 12 -36.31 6.82 -42.58
C ILE A 12 -35.75 7.21 -41.21
N ALA A 13 -35.96 6.35 -40.22
CA ALA A 13 -35.33 6.47 -38.91
C ALA A 13 -33.84 6.09 -39.01
N TRP A 14 -32.96 7.06 -38.83
CA TRP A 14 -31.52 6.84 -38.73
C TRP A 14 -31.20 6.29 -37.32
N PHE A 15 -30.96 4.99 -37.22
CA PHE A 15 -30.33 4.41 -36.03
C PHE A 15 -28.85 4.82 -36.02
N GLN A 16 -28.49 5.81 -35.20
CA GLN A 16 -27.09 6.05 -34.86
C GLN A 16 -26.63 4.91 -33.95
N PHE A 17 -25.86 3.99 -34.51
CA PHE A 17 -25.03 3.09 -33.71
C PHE A 17 -23.92 3.92 -33.07
N SER A 18 -24.07 4.22 -31.78
CA SER A 18 -22.99 4.73 -30.94
C SER A 18 -21.94 3.63 -30.81
N ILE A 19 -20.92 3.67 -31.67
CA ILE A 19 -19.71 2.87 -31.50
C ILE A 19 -19.02 3.41 -30.24
N LEU A 20 -19.16 2.68 -29.13
CA LEU A 20 -18.33 2.92 -27.95
C LEU A 20 -16.87 2.78 -28.38
N PRO A 21 -15.98 3.75 -28.07
CA PRO A 21 -14.58 3.61 -28.38
C PRO A 21 -14.06 2.38 -27.64
N ALA A 22 -13.50 1.42 -28.38
CA ALA A 22 -12.72 0.34 -27.81
C ALA A 22 -11.65 0.97 -26.92
N THR A 23 -11.67 0.65 -25.64
CA THR A 23 -10.64 1.07 -24.69
C THR A 23 -9.29 0.61 -25.23
N ALA A 24 -8.48 1.56 -25.70
CA ALA A 24 -7.10 1.31 -26.09
C ALA A 24 -6.39 0.75 -24.86
N GLN A 25 -6.11 -0.56 -24.88
CA GLN A 25 -5.31 -1.21 -23.86
C GLN A 25 -3.91 -0.59 -23.95
N SER A 26 -3.56 0.23 -22.96
CA SER A 26 -2.25 0.88 -22.93
C SER A 26 -1.18 -0.22 -22.89
N ASN A 27 -0.33 -0.28 -23.91
CA ASN A 27 0.88 -1.12 -23.94
C ASN A 27 1.98 -0.50 -23.06
N ALA A 28 1.65 -0.16 -21.81
CA ALA A 28 2.64 0.37 -20.89
C ALA A 28 3.70 -0.71 -20.62
N LYS A 29 4.92 -0.47 -21.11
CA LYS A 29 6.02 -1.43 -21.00
C LYS A 29 6.50 -1.48 -19.55
N LEU A 30 6.44 -2.67 -18.96
CA LEU A 30 6.99 -2.96 -17.65
C LEU A 30 8.51 -3.18 -17.77
N GLU A 31 9.28 -2.52 -16.91
CA GLU A 31 10.74 -2.60 -16.86
C GLU A 31 11.19 -3.20 -15.52
N ILE A 32 12.20 -4.07 -15.54
CA ILE A 32 12.86 -4.56 -14.34
C ILE A 32 13.90 -3.52 -13.91
N VAL A 33 13.75 -2.97 -12.70
CA VAL A 33 14.73 -2.07 -12.09
C VAL A 33 15.81 -2.90 -11.40
N THR A 34 15.39 -3.88 -10.60
CA THR A 34 16.29 -4.84 -9.96
C THR A 34 15.56 -6.15 -9.65
N SER A 35 16.33 -7.22 -9.50
CA SER A 35 15.85 -8.55 -9.15
C SER A 35 16.55 -9.04 -7.89
N PHE A 36 15.77 -9.59 -6.95
CA PHE A 36 16.29 -10.14 -5.70
C PHE A 36 16.23 -11.66 -5.73
N ASN A 37 17.41 -12.29 -5.75
CA ASN A 37 17.53 -13.75 -5.84
C ASN A 37 17.44 -14.47 -4.49
N LYS A 38 17.36 -13.74 -3.39
CA LYS A 38 17.35 -14.29 -2.02
C LYS A 38 16.43 -13.51 -1.09
N GLU A 39 16.65 -12.20 -0.99
CA GLU A 39 15.92 -11.33 -0.07
C GLU A 39 14.55 -10.97 -0.68
N ARG A 40 13.47 -11.04 0.12
CA ARG A 40 12.12 -10.70 -0.37
C ARG A 40 11.81 -9.22 -0.06
N PRO A 41 11.58 -8.37 -1.07
CA PRO A 41 11.19 -7.00 -0.85
C PRO A 41 9.72 -6.86 -0.40
N GLY A 42 9.42 -5.81 0.35
CA GLY A 42 8.06 -5.41 0.76
C GLY A 42 7.59 -4.15 0.04
N ASN A 43 7.98 -2.98 0.56
CA ASN A 43 7.58 -1.68 0.03
C ASN A 43 8.75 -0.89 -0.52
N VAL A 44 8.47 0.04 -1.44
CA VAL A 44 9.44 0.91 -2.10
C VAL A 44 9.13 2.39 -1.81
N ALA A 45 10.17 3.19 -1.65
CA ALA A 45 10.09 4.65 -1.58
C ALA A 45 11.10 5.28 -2.56
N ILE A 46 10.71 6.40 -3.17
CA ILE A 46 11.56 7.17 -4.08
C ILE A 46 11.73 8.57 -3.51
N SER A 47 12.97 9.02 -3.31
CA SER A 47 13.26 10.37 -2.81
C SER A 47 12.94 11.44 -3.85
N PRO A 48 12.83 12.73 -3.45
CA PRO A 48 12.72 13.85 -4.39
C PRO A 48 13.88 13.94 -5.41
N THR A 49 15.03 13.37 -5.07
CA THR A 49 16.23 13.29 -5.91
C THR A 49 16.31 12.00 -6.75
N GLY A 50 15.28 11.15 -6.73
CA GLY A 50 15.21 9.91 -7.51
C GLY A 50 15.96 8.71 -6.91
N ARG A 51 16.43 8.81 -5.65
CA ARG A 51 17.06 7.67 -4.96
C ARG A 51 15.99 6.65 -4.57
N VAL A 52 16.33 5.37 -4.72
CA VAL A 52 15.38 4.25 -4.57
C VAL A 52 15.66 3.50 -3.27
N PHE A 53 14.67 3.42 -2.39
CA PHE A 53 14.75 2.70 -1.12
C PHE A 53 13.71 1.61 -1.04
N ILE A 54 14.03 0.51 -0.38
CA ILE A 54 13.17 -0.66 -0.33
C ILE A 54 13.29 -1.39 1.01
N THR A 55 12.16 -1.88 1.55
CA THR A 55 12.16 -2.73 2.74
C THR A 55 12.30 -4.21 2.37
N MET A 56 12.95 -4.97 3.25
CA MET A 56 13.06 -6.43 3.15
C MET A 56 12.14 -7.06 4.20
N SER A 57 10.98 -7.55 3.74
CA SER A 57 9.88 -8.01 4.61
C SER A 57 10.10 -9.42 5.17
N ASP A 58 10.95 -10.23 4.53
CA ASP A 58 11.34 -11.54 5.06
C ASP A 58 12.59 -11.45 5.95
N ALA A 59 12.37 -11.44 7.26
CA ALA A 59 13.42 -11.41 8.26
C ALA A 59 14.34 -12.65 8.26
N THR A 60 13.92 -13.77 7.65
CA THR A 60 14.74 -14.99 7.57
C THR A 60 15.75 -14.94 6.42
N ALA A 61 15.46 -14.17 5.37
CA ALA A 61 16.27 -14.09 4.17
C ALA A 61 17.37 -13.02 4.26
N SER A 62 17.13 -11.94 5.02
CA SER A 62 18.09 -10.85 5.22
C SER A 62 18.20 -10.41 6.68
N PRO A 63 19.42 -10.25 7.23
CA PRO A 63 19.60 -9.55 8.49
C PRO A 63 19.25 -8.06 8.37
N TYR A 64 19.31 -7.50 7.15
CA TYR A 64 19.15 -6.07 6.86
C TYR A 64 17.73 -5.76 6.35
N LYS A 65 17.08 -4.75 6.91
CA LYS A 65 15.63 -4.51 6.76
C LYS A 65 15.29 -3.41 5.78
N VAL A 66 16.24 -2.54 5.47
CA VAL A 66 16.11 -1.41 4.55
C VAL A 66 17.36 -1.32 3.68
N LYS A 67 17.14 -1.15 2.38
CA LYS A 67 18.20 -1.07 1.37
C LYS A 67 17.96 0.11 0.43
N GLU A 68 19.04 0.58 -0.16
CA GLU A 68 19.06 1.53 -1.27
C GLU A 68 19.51 0.81 -2.54
N ILE A 69 18.82 1.06 -3.66
CA ILE A 69 19.27 0.62 -4.99
C ILE A 69 19.94 1.82 -5.67
N LEU A 70 21.23 1.67 -5.95
CA LEU A 70 22.06 2.68 -6.59
C LEU A 70 21.81 2.71 -8.12
N PRO A 71 22.17 3.82 -8.81
CA PRO A 71 21.92 3.95 -10.26
C PRO A 71 22.58 2.88 -11.14
N ASP A 72 23.67 2.26 -10.67
CA ASP A 72 24.36 1.15 -11.33
C ASP A 72 23.70 -0.22 -11.08
N GLY A 73 22.60 -0.25 -10.32
CA GLY A 73 21.88 -1.46 -9.91
C GLY A 73 22.42 -2.11 -8.63
N THR A 74 23.51 -1.58 -8.05
CA THR A 74 24.06 -2.09 -6.80
C THR A 74 23.07 -1.88 -5.66
N VAL A 75 22.83 -2.91 -4.85
CA VAL A 75 21.96 -2.84 -3.68
C VAL A 75 22.81 -2.73 -2.41
N VAL A 76 22.65 -1.64 -1.67
CA VAL A 76 23.39 -1.38 -0.43
C VAL A 76 22.45 -1.22 0.75
N ASP A 77 22.95 -1.49 1.95
CA ASP A 77 22.21 -1.32 3.19
C ASP A 77 22.06 0.17 3.55
N PHE A 78 20.86 0.58 4.00
CA PHE A 78 20.58 1.96 4.42
C PHE A 78 19.95 1.98 5.82
N PRO A 79 20.25 2.98 6.68
CA PRO A 79 21.24 4.05 6.52
C PRO A 79 22.68 3.56 6.73
N ASP A 80 22.84 2.46 7.45
CA ASP A 80 24.08 1.78 7.79
C ASP A 80 23.79 0.29 8.09
N THR A 81 24.81 -0.47 8.44
CA THR A 81 24.70 -1.91 8.76
C THR A 81 24.28 -2.23 10.20
N ILE A 82 24.13 -1.21 11.06
CA ILE A 82 23.75 -1.34 12.48
C ILE A 82 22.24 -1.14 12.63
N TRP A 83 21.73 -0.01 12.15
CA TRP A 83 20.31 0.38 12.26
C TRP A 83 19.38 -0.48 11.44
N THR A 84 19.85 -0.98 10.30
CA THR A 84 19.03 -1.83 9.45
C THR A 84 19.02 -3.30 9.93
N ARG A 85 19.65 -3.63 11.06
CA ARG A 85 19.59 -4.96 11.70
C ARG A 85 18.66 -4.96 12.91
N LYS A 86 18.26 -6.16 13.35
CA LYS A 86 17.57 -6.32 14.63
C LYS A 86 18.42 -5.76 15.78
N PRO A 87 17.80 -5.09 16.77
CA PRO A 87 18.49 -4.70 17.99
C PRO A 87 19.18 -5.87 18.68
N GLN A 88 20.32 -5.62 19.31
CA GLN A 88 21.14 -6.63 19.98
C GLN A 88 21.29 -6.33 21.48
N GLY A 89 21.38 -7.38 22.29
CA GLY A 89 21.47 -7.28 23.75
C GLY A 89 20.29 -6.48 24.31
N HIS A 90 20.59 -5.49 25.17
CA HIS A 90 19.58 -4.63 25.79
C HIS A 90 19.35 -3.30 25.03
N SER A 91 19.75 -3.22 23.75
CA SER A 91 19.61 -2.01 22.94
C SER A 91 18.25 -1.93 22.27
N TYR A 92 17.75 -0.70 22.06
CA TYR A 92 16.62 -0.40 21.17
C TYR A 92 17.08 0.03 19.75
N LYS A 93 18.39 0.14 19.53
CA LYS A 93 19.00 0.56 18.27
C LYS A 93 18.86 -0.57 17.24
N GLY A 94 18.10 -0.33 16.19
CA GLY A 94 17.87 -1.31 15.12
C GLY A 94 16.41 -1.36 14.68
N VAL A 95 16.16 -2.17 13.67
CA VAL A 95 14.85 -2.46 13.08
C VAL A 95 14.57 -3.95 13.20
N ASN A 96 13.48 -4.33 13.86
CA ASN A 96 13.11 -5.74 14.04
C ASN A 96 12.57 -6.35 12.75
N ALA A 97 11.57 -5.68 12.16
CA ALA A 97 10.95 -6.04 10.91
C ALA A 97 10.38 -4.79 10.23
N ALA A 98 10.89 -4.46 9.04
CA ALA A 98 10.42 -3.31 8.27
C ALA A 98 9.29 -3.72 7.34
N ILE A 99 8.26 -2.86 7.22
CA ILE A 99 7.15 -3.05 6.29
C ILE A 99 6.94 -1.80 5.43
N GLY A 100 6.16 -0.81 5.88
CA GLY A 100 5.95 0.46 5.19
C GLY A 100 7.22 1.32 5.15
N ILE A 101 7.36 2.09 4.07
CA ILE A 101 8.45 3.03 3.82
C ILE A 101 7.96 4.19 2.96
N GLN A 102 8.35 5.41 3.31
CA GLN A 102 7.99 6.60 2.55
C GLN A 102 9.15 7.59 2.55
N ALA A 103 9.40 8.26 1.42
CA ALA A 103 10.24 9.45 1.37
C ALA A 103 9.36 10.70 1.25
N THR A 104 9.68 11.72 2.03
CA THR A 104 8.97 13.01 2.07
C THR A 104 9.70 14.09 1.26
N SER A 105 9.02 15.21 0.99
CA SER A 105 9.52 16.27 0.12
C SER A 105 10.75 16.99 0.68
N ASP A 106 10.92 16.95 2.00
CA ASP A 106 12.08 17.42 2.75
C ASP A 106 13.27 16.45 2.74
N ASN A 107 13.24 15.40 1.90
CA ASN A 107 14.31 14.42 1.73
C ASN A 107 14.59 13.58 3.00
N VAL A 108 13.53 13.25 3.73
CA VAL A 108 13.54 12.32 4.86
C VAL A 108 12.96 10.96 4.45
N LEU A 109 13.62 9.88 4.86
CA LEU A 109 13.14 8.51 4.71
C LEU A 109 12.50 8.04 6.02
N TRP A 110 11.23 7.70 5.94
CA TRP A 110 10.42 7.17 7.02
C TRP A 110 10.29 5.66 6.87
N VAL A 111 10.48 4.91 7.97
CA VAL A 111 10.42 3.45 7.99
C VAL A 111 9.57 2.98 9.17
N MET A 112 8.62 2.07 8.90
CA MET A 112 7.83 1.40 9.93
C MET A 112 8.55 0.14 10.43
N ASP A 113 8.92 0.10 11.70
CA ASP A 113 9.37 -1.12 12.39
C ASP A 113 8.21 -1.72 13.20
N LEU A 114 7.89 -2.99 12.95
CA LEU A 114 6.86 -3.74 13.66
C LEU A 114 7.24 -4.09 15.10
N GLY A 115 8.52 -3.94 15.47
CA GLY A 115 9.01 -4.29 16.80
C GLY A 115 9.12 -5.80 17.01
N ASP A 116 9.37 -6.18 18.26
CA ASP A 116 9.40 -7.55 18.73
C ASP A 116 8.97 -7.57 20.20
N ARG A 117 7.68 -7.89 20.43
CA ARG A 117 7.12 -7.93 21.79
C ARG A 117 7.65 -9.09 22.64
N LYS A 118 8.31 -10.07 22.02
CA LYS A 118 8.91 -11.23 22.72
C LYS A 118 10.36 -11.00 23.08
N ALA A 119 11.01 -9.99 22.49
CA ALA A 119 12.38 -9.61 22.81
C ALA A 119 12.49 -9.10 24.26
N GLN A 120 13.71 -9.17 24.80
CA GLN A 120 14.05 -8.65 26.12
C GLN A 120 15.23 -7.67 25.98
N PRO A 121 15.02 -6.36 26.24
CA PRO A 121 13.75 -5.73 26.62
C PRO A 121 12.72 -5.72 25.47
N VAL A 122 11.44 -5.60 25.82
CA VAL A 122 10.32 -5.51 24.87
C VAL A 122 10.57 -4.40 23.86
N GLN A 123 10.51 -4.75 22.56
CA GLN A 123 10.70 -3.79 21.48
C GLN A 123 9.34 -3.39 20.91
N ALA A 124 8.81 -2.22 21.31
CA ALA A 124 7.58 -1.69 20.74
C ALA A 124 7.74 -1.38 19.23
N PRO A 125 6.64 -1.42 18.45
CA PRO A 125 6.64 -0.88 17.10
C PRO A 125 7.07 0.59 17.11
N LYS A 126 7.74 1.04 16.05
CA LYS A 126 8.26 2.41 15.96
C LYS A 126 8.30 2.93 14.54
N LEU A 127 7.99 4.22 14.37
CA LEU A 127 8.21 4.95 13.13
C LEU A 127 9.55 5.68 13.22
N ILE A 128 10.43 5.49 12.23
CA ILE A 128 11.82 5.98 12.26
C ILE A 128 12.06 6.91 11.08
N ALA A 129 12.66 8.07 11.33
CA ALA A 129 12.97 9.09 10.33
C ALA A 129 14.48 9.26 10.14
N TRP A 130 14.93 9.24 8.89
CA TRP A 130 16.33 9.39 8.49
C TRP A 130 16.51 10.50 7.49
N ASP A 131 17.48 11.37 7.71
CA ASP A 131 17.93 12.29 6.66
C ASP A 131 18.63 11.47 5.56
N ILE A 132 18.11 11.53 4.34
CA ILE A 132 18.59 10.69 3.23
C ILE A 132 20.02 11.05 2.82
N SER A 133 20.38 12.34 2.85
CA SER A 133 21.66 12.84 2.37
C SER A 133 22.81 12.53 3.33
N THR A 134 22.59 12.81 4.61
CA THR A 134 23.58 12.65 5.67
C THR A 134 23.54 11.26 6.32
N ARG A 135 22.49 10.47 6.04
CA ARG A 135 22.23 9.16 6.65
C ARG A 135 22.11 9.23 8.18
N LYS A 136 21.76 10.39 8.71
CA LYS A 136 21.62 10.61 10.15
C LYS A 136 20.20 10.34 10.61
N LEU A 137 20.08 9.75 11.80
CA LEU A 137 18.81 9.57 12.46
C LEU A 137 18.27 10.95 12.83
N LEU A 138 17.04 11.23 12.44
CA LEU A 138 16.34 12.45 12.84
C LEU A 138 15.46 12.17 14.05
N HIS A 139 14.56 11.20 13.92
CA HIS A 139 13.60 10.88 14.98
C HIS A 139 13.27 9.39 15.03
N VAL A 140 12.88 8.95 16.23
CA VAL A 140 12.22 7.68 16.49
C VAL A 140 10.94 7.99 17.26
N TYR A 141 9.81 7.55 16.74
CA TYR A 141 8.51 7.63 17.40
C TYR A 141 8.09 6.21 17.83
N PRO A 142 8.35 5.81 19.08
CA PRO A 142 7.80 4.58 19.62
C PRO A 142 6.27 4.66 19.63
N ILE A 143 5.60 3.59 19.23
CA ILE A 143 4.15 3.52 19.23
C ILE A 143 3.72 2.90 20.56
N PRO A 144 3.06 3.66 21.45
CA PRO A 144 2.80 3.20 22.81
C PRO A 144 1.70 2.14 22.85
N ASP A 145 1.76 1.25 23.84
CA ASP A 145 0.76 0.19 24.03
C ASP A 145 -0.68 0.71 24.16
N ALA A 146 -0.86 1.94 24.65
CA ALA A 146 -2.18 2.57 24.78
C ALA A 146 -2.94 2.73 23.45
N VAL A 147 -2.23 2.81 22.32
CA VAL A 147 -2.85 2.92 20.97
C VAL A 147 -2.82 1.61 20.19
N LEU A 148 -2.25 0.56 20.78
CA LEU A 148 -2.16 -0.77 20.21
C LEU A 148 -3.21 -1.70 20.82
N ARG A 149 -3.42 -2.84 20.14
CA ARG A 149 -4.16 -4.00 20.60
C ARG A 149 -3.22 -5.21 20.59
N SER A 150 -3.59 -6.27 21.29
CA SER A 150 -2.78 -7.50 21.33
C SER A 150 -2.57 -8.13 19.95
N ASN A 151 -3.49 -7.89 19.02
CA ASN A 151 -3.42 -8.31 17.62
C ASN A 151 -3.13 -7.15 16.65
N SER A 152 -2.66 -5.98 17.10
CA SER A 152 -2.25 -4.89 16.19
C SER A 152 -1.24 -5.38 15.16
N PHE A 153 -1.48 -5.04 13.90
CA PHE A 153 -0.60 -5.37 12.79
C PHE A 153 -0.49 -4.15 11.86
N LEU A 154 0.46 -3.28 12.19
CA LEU A 154 0.71 -2.05 11.46
C LEU A 154 1.19 -2.40 10.05
N GLN A 155 0.53 -1.89 9.02
CA GLN A 155 0.90 -2.19 7.64
C GLN A 155 1.68 -1.03 7.05
N ASP A 156 0.97 -0.06 6.50
CA ASP A 156 1.53 1.08 5.81
C ASP A 156 1.12 2.38 6.51
N PHE A 157 1.72 3.49 6.11
CA PHE A 157 1.49 4.79 6.70
C PHE A 157 1.63 5.91 5.67
N VAL A 158 1.13 7.08 6.06
CA VAL A 158 1.37 8.34 5.33
C VAL A 158 1.93 9.39 6.26
N ILE A 159 2.84 10.20 5.74
CA ILE A 159 3.29 11.44 6.37
C ILE A 159 2.53 12.62 5.75
N ASP A 160 1.74 13.30 6.58
CA ASP A 160 1.12 14.58 6.29
C ASP A 160 2.09 15.71 6.66
N GLU A 161 2.91 16.11 5.69
CA GLU A 161 3.92 17.16 5.86
C GLU A 161 3.28 18.53 6.16
N LYS A 162 2.04 18.75 5.72
CA LYS A 162 1.32 20.02 5.90
C LYS A 162 0.80 20.20 7.31
N ASN A 163 0.32 19.13 7.94
CA ASN A 163 -0.24 19.16 9.29
C ASN A 163 0.65 18.47 10.34
N HIS A 164 1.88 18.11 9.97
CA HIS A 164 2.87 17.46 10.84
C HIS A 164 2.34 16.21 11.56
N ALA A 165 1.70 15.31 10.81
CA ALA A 165 1.15 14.08 11.36
C ALA A 165 1.61 12.84 10.57
N ALA A 166 1.78 11.72 11.25
CA ALA A 166 1.81 10.41 10.61
C ALA A 166 0.48 9.69 10.87
N VAL A 167 -0.07 9.05 9.84
CA VAL A 167 -1.27 8.21 9.95
C VAL A 167 -0.92 6.80 9.51
N ILE A 168 -1.09 5.84 10.43
CA ILE A 168 -0.72 4.44 10.24
C ILE A 168 -1.99 3.62 10.12
N ALA A 169 -2.03 2.74 9.12
CA ALA A 169 -3.05 1.71 8.97
C ALA A 169 -2.74 0.52 9.91
N ASP A 170 -3.53 0.36 10.97
CA ASP A 170 -3.48 -0.84 11.80
C ASP A 170 -4.58 -1.81 11.36
N MET A 171 -4.16 -2.95 10.78
CA MET A 171 -5.06 -4.01 10.36
C MET A 171 -5.70 -4.74 11.55
N SER A 172 -5.02 -4.75 12.71
CA SER A 172 -5.44 -5.46 13.92
C SER A 172 -5.78 -6.93 13.68
N MET A 173 -4.90 -7.63 12.95
CA MET A 173 -5.05 -9.03 12.59
C MET A 173 -3.71 -9.81 12.69
N ALA A 174 -2.78 -9.38 13.55
CA ALA A 174 -1.52 -10.08 13.78
C ALA A 174 -1.80 -11.50 14.29
N GLY A 175 -1.05 -12.48 13.77
CA GLY A 175 -1.28 -13.90 14.09
C GLY A 175 -2.65 -14.43 13.65
N LEU A 176 -3.39 -13.69 12.81
CA LEU A 176 -4.73 -14.02 12.34
C LEU A 176 -5.77 -14.14 13.47
N VAL A 177 -5.56 -13.43 14.57
CA VAL A 177 -6.49 -13.40 15.70
C VAL A 177 -7.70 -12.54 15.33
N LEU A 178 -8.88 -13.15 15.38
CA LEU A 178 -10.19 -12.54 15.10
C LEU A 178 -10.98 -12.29 16.40
N PRO A 179 -11.93 -11.33 16.41
CA PRO A 179 -12.24 -10.39 15.33
C PRO A 179 -11.12 -9.37 15.13
N ALA A 180 -10.91 -8.96 13.88
CA ALA A 180 -10.03 -7.84 13.59
C ALA A 180 -10.75 -6.52 13.92
N MET A 181 -10.03 -5.61 14.58
CA MET A 181 -10.57 -4.29 15.00
C MET A 181 -9.73 -3.17 14.37
N PRO A 182 -9.73 -3.04 13.03
CA PRO A 182 -8.83 -2.12 12.33
C PRO A 182 -9.04 -0.67 12.75
N ALA A 183 -7.98 0.13 12.73
CA ALA A 183 -8.05 1.54 13.09
C ALA A 183 -6.95 2.34 12.41
N PHE A 184 -7.08 3.67 12.46
CA PHE A 184 -5.92 4.53 12.27
C PHE A 184 -5.21 4.75 13.60
N ILE A 185 -3.88 4.76 13.56
CA ILE A 185 -3.05 5.35 14.60
C ILE A 185 -2.49 6.65 14.04
N VAL A 186 -2.84 7.76 14.68
CA VAL A 186 -2.34 9.09 14.31
C VAL A 186 -1.26 9.49 15.31
N ILE A 187 -0.10 9.92 14.80
CA ILE A 187 1.00 10.46 15.58
C ILE A 187 1.17 11.94 15.19
N ASP A 188 1.10 12.83 16.17
CA ASP A 188 1.57 14.20 16.03
C ASP A 188 3.10 14.19 15.99
N LEU A 189 3.69 14.59 14.86
CA LEU A 189 5.14 14.53 14.65
C LEU A 189 5.90 15.65 15.39
N GLN A 190 5.22 16.70 15.86
CA GLN A 190 5.83 17.75 16.67
C GLN A 190 5.95 17.31 18.14
N THR A 191 4.92 16.65 18.67
CA THR A 191 4.85 16.29 20.10
C THR A 191 5.15 14.83 20.40
N GLY A 192 5.04 13.95 19.39
CA GLY A 192 5.09 12.50 19.54
C GLY A 192 3.82 11.89 20.15
N TYR A 193 2.78 12.68 20.42
CA TYR A 193 1.52 12.17 20.95
C TYR A 193 0.83 11.27 19.92
N ALA A 194 0.45 10.07 20.35
CA ALA A 194 -0.23 9.09 19.52
C ALA A 194 -1.66 8.85 20.01
N ARG A 195 -2.59 8.65 19.06
CA ARG A 195 -3.97 8.28 19.33
C ARG A 195 -4.47 7.25 18.33
N ARG A 196 -5.37 6.38 18.79
CA ARG A 196 -6.09 5.41 17.95
C ARG A 196 -7.48 5.97 17.66
N VAL A 197 -7.90 5.98 16.40
CA VAL A 197 -9.19 6.54 15.97
C VAL A 197 -9.89 5.66 14.95
N LEU A 198 -11.21 5.87 14.87
CA LEU A 198 -12.13 5.17 13.96
C LEU A 198 -12.07 3.65 14.14
N GLU A 199 -11.84 3.18 15.37
CA GLU A 199 -11.67 1.76 15.63
C GLU A 199 -12.89 0.96 15.16
N ASN A 200 -12.61 -0.09 14.37
CA ASN A 200 -13.59 -0.96 13.76
C ASN A 200 -14.61 -0.26 12.82
N HIS A 201 -14.28 0.94 12.31
CA HIS A 201 -15.17 1.65 11.40
C HIS A 201 -15.45 0.84 10.12
N HIS A 202 -16.69 0.86 9.63
CA HIS A 202 -17.13 0.02 8.51
C HIS A 202 -16.32 0.23 7.22
N SER A 203 -15.78 1.43 6.98
CA SER A 203 -14.90 1.71 5.83
C SER A 203 -13.57 0.96 5.85
N PHE A 204 -13.18 0.40 7.00
CA PHE A 204 -11.96 -0.38 7.17
C PHE A 204 -12.19 -1.88 6.97
N GLN A 205 -13.45 -2.30 6.87
CA GLN A 205 -13.81 -3.71 6.81
C GLN A 205 -13.67 -4.27 5.39
N PRO A 206 -13.26 -5.54 5.26
CA PRO A 206 -13.24 -6.24 3.99
C PRO A 206 -14.66 -6.58 3.52
N VAL A 207 -14.79 -6.95 2.25
CA VAL A 207 -16.00 -7.64 1.76
C VAL A 207 -15.91 -9.13 2.10
N ASP A 208 -17.04 -9.81 2.24
CA ASP A 208 -17.06 -11.26 2.48
C ASP A 208 -16.87 -12.05 1.18
N GLU A 209 -15.66 -11.96 0.62
CA GLU A 209 -15.25 -12.65 -0.59
C GLU A 209 -13.86 -13.29 -0.41
N ASP A 210 -13.69 -14.52 -0.89
CA ASP A 210 -12.39 -15.17 -0.96
C ASP A 210 -11.42 -14.38 -1.84
N ILE A 211 -10.15 -14.25 -1.42
CA ILE A 211 -9.07 -13.84 -2.32
C ILE A 211 -8.70 -15.05 -3.17
N VAL A 212 -8.78 -14.94 -4.49
CA VAL A 212 -8.46 -16.00 -5.43
C VAL A 212 -7.35 -15.56 -6.37
N ILE A 213 -6.22 -16.27 -6.35
CA ILE A 213 -5.07 -16.04 -7.22
C ILE A 213 -4.75 -17.36 -7.93
N ASP A 214 -4.59 -17.34 -9.26
CA ASP A 214 -4.31 -18.54 -10.06
C ASP A 214 -5.29 -19.71 -9.79
N LYS A 215 -6.58 -19.38 -9.58
CA LYS A 215 -7.66 -20.31 -9.21
C LYS A 215 -7.51 -20.97 -7.84
N GLN A 216 -6.58 -20.50 -7.01
CA GLN A 216 -6.39 -20.95 -5.64
C GLN A 216 -6.90 -19.90 -4.64
N VAL A 217 -7.62 -20.36 -3.63
CA VAL A 217 -8.09 -19.51 -2.53
C VAL A 217 -6.94 -19.31 -1.54
N ILE A 218 -6.57 -18.07 -1.26
CA ILE A 218 -5.59 -17.75 -0.22
C ILE A 218 -6.08 -18.29 1.11
N SER A 219 -5.24 -19.09 1.78
CA SER A 219 -5.63 -19.83 2.97
C SER A 219 -4.44 -20.04 3.92
N HIS A 220 -4.69 -19.79 5.20
CA HIS A 220 -3.74 -20.02 6.29
C HIS A 220 -4.01 -21.36 6.94
N LEU A 221 -2.95 -22.14 7.17
CA LEU A 221 -3.01 -23.38 7.93
C LEU A 221 -2.41 -23.15 9.32
N PHE A 222 -3.21 -23.36 10.36
CA PHE A 222 -2.75 -23.29 11.75
C PHE A 222 -2.10 -24.60 12.20
N PRO A 223 -1.28 -24.57 13.28
CA PRO A 223 -0.64 -25.77 13.82
C PRO A 223 -1.60 -26.87 14.27
N ASP A 224 -2.84 -26.53 14.64
CA ASP A 224 -3.90 -27.47 15.02
C ASP A 224 -4.62 -28.11 13.81
N GLY A 225 -4.20 -27.75 12.59
CA GLY A 225 -4.79 -28.23 11.34
C GLY A 225 -5.99 -27.42 10.85
N SER A 226 -6.45 -26.42 11.61
CA SER A 226 -7.53 -25.55 11.17
C SER A 226 -7.09 -24.63 10.03
N VAL A 227 -8.04 -24.29 9.14
CA VAL A 227 -7.79 -23.45 7.97
C VAL A 227 -8.60 -22.17 8.07
N LEU A 228 -7.94 -21.03 7.87
CA LEU A 228 -8.59 -19.72 7.74
C LEU A 228 -8.42 -19.17 6.32
N LYS A 229 -9.54 -18.85 5.70
CA LYS A 229 -9.58 -18.02 4.49
C LYS A 229 -9.67 -16.56 4.93
N PRO A 230 -8.60 -15.75 4.78
CA PRO A 230 -8.56 -14.43 5.37
C PRO A 230 -9.51 -13.47 4.64
N ARG A 231 -10.01 -12.51 5.41
CA ARG A 231 -10.60 -11.26 4.92
C ARG A 231 -9.77 -10.15 5.55
N TYR A 232 -8.82 -9.60 4.80
CA TYR A 232 -7.90 -8.60 5.33
C TYR A 232 -8.53 -7.21 5.33
N PRO A 233 -8.63 -6.55 6.49
CA PRO A 233 -9.22 -5.23 6.62
C PRO A 233 -8.22 -4.14 6.16
N LEU A 234 -8.32 -2.94 6.72
CA LEU A 234 -7.47 -1.78 6.46
C LEU A 234 -5.99 -2.15 6.31
N ASN A 235 -5.44 -1.78 5.16
CA ASN A 235 -4.01 -1.88 4.86
C ASN A 235 -3.59 -0.73 3.92
N PRO A 236 -4.00 -0.71 2.63
CA PRO A 236 -3.57 0.32 1.71
C PRO A 236 -3.97 1.71 2.20
N ILE A 237 -2.98 2.61 2.30
CA ILE A 237 -3.16 4.02 2.64
C ILE A 237 -2.24 4.88 1.77
N SER A 238 -2.73 6.02 1.30
CA SER A 238 -1.92 7.00 0.56
C SER A 238 -2.44 8.40 0.77
N ILE A 239 -1.58 9.40 0.61
CA ILE A 239 -1.93 10.82 0.73
C ILE A 239 -1.63 11.52 -0.59
N ASP A 240 -2.51 12.43 -1.02
CA ASP A 240 -2.24 13.22 -2.23
C ASP A 240 -1.11 14.22 -2.01
N ARG A 241 -0.52 14.72 -3.11
CA ARG A 241 0.60 15.66 -3.05
C ARG A 241 0.27 16.97 -2.34
N LYS A 242 -1.00 17.37 -2.30
CA LYS A 242 -1.44 18.60 -1.63
C LYS A 242 -1.66 18.40 -0.13
N MET A 243 -1.54 17.17 0.36
CA MET A 243 -1.89 16.77 1.71
C MET A 243 -3.33 17.19 2.07
N GLU A 244 -4.24 17.09 1.09
CA GLU A 244 -5.65 17.41 1.27
C GLU A 244 -6.43 16.18 1.70
N TRP A 245 -6.20 15.05 1.04
CA TRP A 245 -6.92 13.80 1.27
C TRP A 245 -5.99 12.63 1.55
N ILE A 246 -6.35 11.85 2.56
CA ILE A 246 -5.82 10.51 2.80
C ILE A 246 -6.81 9.51 2.21
N TYR A 247 -6.35 8.71 1.26
CA TYR A 247 -7.06 7.63 0.59
C TYR A 247 -6.69 6.31 1.24
N TYR A 248 -7.66 5.43 1.42
CA TYR A 248 -7.43 4.13 2.06
C TYR A 248 -8.50 3.11 1.68
N GLY A 249 -8.27 1.85 2.05
CA GLY A 249 -9.29 0.82 1.99
C GLY A 249 -8.85 -0.47 2.67
N ALA A 250 -9.77 -1.45 2.70
CA ALA A 250 -9.42 -2.81 3.10
C ALA A 250 -8.64 -3.52 1.97
N LEU A 251 -7.67 -4.38 2.32
CA LEU A 251 -6.95 -5.19 1.34
C LEU A 251 -7.93 -6.09 0.60
N SER A 252 -8.78 -6.83 1.34
CA SER A 252 -9.88 -7.63 0.79
C SER A 252 -11.15 -6.80 0.54
N GLY A 253 -11.02 -5.52 0.19
CA GLY A 253 -12.14 -4.62 -0.09
C GLY A 253 -12.26 -4.22 -1.56
N ARG A 254 -13.45 -3.77 -1.97
CA ARG A 254 -13.77 -3.28 -3.33
C ARG A 254 -13.87 -1.76 -3.45
N SER A 255 -13.63 -1.05 -2.36
CA SER A 255 -13.85 0.40 -2.25
C SER A 255 -12.61 1.11 -1.75
N ILE A 256 -12.37 2.29 -2.32
CA ILE A 256 -11.45 3.30 -1.79
C ILE A 256 -12.30 4.35 -1.11
N PHE A 257 -11.95 4.66 0.13
CA PHE A 257 -12.49 5.78 0.87
C PHE A 257 -11.43 6.87 0.97
N ARG A 258 -11.86 8.08 1.31
CA ARG A 258 -10.95 9.17 1.66
C ARG A 258 -11.47 9.98 2.84
N VAL A 259 -10.55 10.59 3.56
CA VAL A 259 -10.80 11.50 4.68
C VAL A 259 -9.88 12.73 4.55
N PRO A 260 -10.34 13.95 4.90
CA PRO A 260 -9.46 15.11 4.87
C PRO A 260 -8.29 14.91 5.82
N ALA A 261 -7.05 15.11 5.35
CA ALA A 261 -5.86 14.87 6.15
C ALA A 261 -5.85 15.71 7.44
N ALA A 262 -6.22 16.99 7.32
CA ALA A 262 -6.38 17.92 8.43
C ALA A 262 -7.41 17.47 9.49
N ALA A 263 -8.40 16.64 9.12
CA ALA A 263 -9.34 16.11 10.10
C ALA A 263 -8.68 15.09 11.03
N LEU A 264 -7.75 14.27 10.51
CA LEU A 264 -7.01 13.30 11.31
C LEU A 264 -5.89 13.95 12.13
N SER A 265 -5.29 15.05 11.70
CA SER A 265 -4.26 15.75 12.50
C SER A 265 -4.85 16.61 13.61
N SER A 266 -6.11 17.05 13.50
CA SER A 266 -6.75 17.94 14.48
C SER A 266 -6.91 17.30 15.87
N PRO A 267 -6.32 17.87 16.94
CA PRO A 267 -6.51 17.39 18.30
C PRO A 267 -7.98 17.44 18.71
N GLY A 268 -8.45 16.44 19.46
CA GLY A 268 -9.80 16.43 20.04
C GLY A 268 -10.96 16.11 19.08
N SER A 269 -10.70 15.76 17.81
CA SER A 269 -11.76 15.20 16.95
C SER A 269 -12.14 13.80 17.44
N ASP A 270 -13.38 13.65 17.90
CA ASP A 270 -13.94 12.34 18.22
C ASP A 270 -14.27 11.52 16.97
N ASP A 271 -14.46 10.21 17.16
CA ASP A 271 -14.72 9.28 16.07
C ASP A 271 -16.04 9.55 15.33
N SER A 272 -17.04 10.15 15.98
CA SER A 272 -18.31 10.50 15.34
C SER A 272 -18.13 11.64 14.34
N ALA A 273 -17.36 12.67 14.71
CA ALA A 273 -17.02 13.78 13.85
C ALA A 273 -16.12 13.34 12.69
N LEU A 274 -15.15 12.46 12.94
CA LEU A 274 -14.29 11.89 11.90
C LEU A 274 -15.08 11.03 10.90
N SER A 275 -15.97 10.16 11.40
CA SER A 275 -16.80 9.27 10.58
C SER A 275 -17.63 10.06 9.55
N LYS A 276 -18.21 11.19 9.94
CA LYS A 276 -18.99 12.07 9.05
C LYS A 276 -18.18 12.71 7.92
N LYS A 277 -16.85 12.73 8.02
CA LYS A 277 -15.94 13.30 7.01
C LYS A 277 -15.40 12.24 6.04
N ILE A 278 -15.65 10.96 6.30
CA ILE A 278 -15.23 9.87 5.42
C ILE A 278 -16.17 9.83 4.22
N VAL A 279 -15.59 9.77 3.02
CA VAL A 279 -16.32 9.77 1.76
C VAL A 279 -15.83 8.61 0.90
N TYR A 280 -16.76 7.86 0.32
CA TYR A 280 -16.44 6.92 -0.74
C TYR A 280 -15.83 7.67 -1.94
N TYR A 281 -14.71 7.18 -2.47
CA TYR A 281 -14.00 7.83 -3.57
C TYR A 281 -14.13 7.07 -4.89
N ALA A 282 -13.77 5.79 -4.89
CA ALA A 282 -13.69 4.99 -6.12
C ALA A 282 -13.83 3.50 -5.84
N ALA A 283 -14.19 2.73 -6.86
CA ALA A 283 -14.08 1.27 -6.82
C ALA A 283 -12.61 0.84 -7.00
N LYS A 284 -12.26 -0.33 -6.47
CA LYS A 284 -10.95 -0.95 -6.67
C LYS A 284 -11.02 -2.49 -6.67
N PRO A 285 -10.01 -3.19 -7.23
CA PRO A 285 -9.80 -4.60 -6.95
C PRO A 285 -9.34 -4.82 -5.50
N LYS A 286 -9.24 -6.10 -5.07
CA LYS A 286 -8.51 -6.44 -3.85
C LYS A 286 -7.04 -6.07 -4.07
N SER A 287 -6.44 -5.38 -3.10
CA SER A 287 -5.20 -4.63 -3.32
C SER A 287 -4.35 -4.61 -2.06
N ASP A 288 -3.04 -4.80 -2.18
CA ASP A 288 -2.11 -4.61 -1.07
C ASP A 288 -1.72 -3.13 -0.96
N GLY A 289 -1.02 -2.59 -1.96
CA GLY A 289 -0.62 -1.19 -2.02
C GLY A 289 -1.55 -0.27 -2.81
N ILE A 290 -1.49 1.02 -2.45
CA ILE A 290 -2.12 2.13 -3.18
C ILE A 290 -1.18 3.34 -3.19
N LYS A 291 -1.14 4.07 -4.30
CA LYS A 291 -0.39 5.33 -4.39
C LYS A 291 -1.23 6.41 -5.06
N ALA A 292 -1.42 7.54 -4.37
CA ALA A 292 -2.06 8.70 -4.98
C ALA A 292 -1.15 9.28 -6.06
N GLY A 293 -1.67 9.35 -7.29
CA GLY A 293 -1.21 10.22 -8.36
C GLY A 293 -2.06 11.49 -8.39
N ASN A 294 -1.94 12.31 -9.44
CA ASN A 294 -2.57 13.64 -9.50
C ASN A 294 -4.10 13.60 -9.56
N ARG A 295 -4.65 12.96 -10.58
CA ARG A 295 -6.11 12.81 -10.75
C ARG A 295 -6.57 11.35 -10.71
N VAL A 296 -5.67 10.47 -10.26
CA VAL A 296 -5.82 9.02 -10.30
C VAL A 296 -5.15 8.41 -9.08
N LEU A 297 -5.65 7.26 -8.64
CA LEU A 297 -4.98 6.40 -7.68
C LEU A 297 -4.42 5.19 -8.42
N PHE A 298 -3.15 4.90 -8.24
CA PHE A 298 -2.56 3.64 -8.67
C PHE A 298 -2.81 2.60 -7.60
N VAL A 299 -3.39 1.47 -7.97
CA VAL A 299 -3.84 0.44 -7.03
C VAL A 299 -3.34 -0.90 -7.52
N THR A 300 -2.76 -1.71 -6.63
CA THR A 300 -2.38 -3.07 -7.01
C THR A 300 -3.60 -3.96 -7.17
N ASP A 301 -3.56 -4.90 -8.11
CA ASP A 301 -4.58 -5.93 -8.29
C ASP A 301 -3.94 -7.30 -8.02
N ILE A 302 -4.10 -7.76 -6.77
CA ILE A 302 -3.47 -9.00 -6.32
C ILE A 302 -4.08 -10.24 -6.95
N GLU A 303 -5.33 -10.16 -7.43
CA GLU A 303 -6.04 -11.30 -8.02
C GLU A 303 -5.75 -11.44 -9.53
N ASN A 304 -5.29 -10.38 -10.19
CA ASN A 304 -5.17 -10.34 -11.65
C ASN A 304 -3.78 -9.97 -12.20
N SER A 305 -2.73 -10.03 -11.38
CA SER A 305 -1.35 -9.75 -11.81
C SER A 305 -1.18 -8.39 -12.47
N ALA A 306 -1.77 -7.35 -11.88
CA ALA A 306 -1.88 -6.04 -12.51
C ALA A 306 -1.72 -4.88 -11.53
N VAL A 307 -1.53 -3.69 -12.10
CA VAL A 307 -1.78 -2.40 -11.44
C VAL A 307 -2.89 -1.70 -12.22
N VAL A 308 -3.84 -1.12 -11.52
CA VAL A 308 -4.96 -0.37 -12.09
C VAL A 308 -4.86 1.11 -11.73
N MET A 309 -5.45 1.93 -12.58
CA MET A 309 -5.73 3.35 -12.36
C MET A 309 -7.18 3.50 -11.92
N ALA A 310 -7.41 3.95 -10.69
CA ALA A 310 -8.73 4.19 -10.12
C ALA A 310 -9.07 5.68 -10.04
N THR A 311 -10.31 6.01 -10.42
CA THR A 311 -10.91 7.34 -10.37
C THR A 311 -12.36 7.22 -9.87
N PRO A 312 -13.07 8.32 -9.59
CA PRO A 312 -14.49 8.23 -9.25
C PRO A 312 -15.38 7.59 -10.33
N ALA A 313 -14.93 7.53 -11.57
CA ALA A 313 -15.64 6.86 -12.66
C ALA A 313 -15.48 5.33 -12.67
N GLY A 314 -14.56 4.78 -11.86
CA GLY A 314 -14.17 3.37 -11.87
C GLY A 314 -12.66 3.20 -12.02
N TYR A 315 -12.22 1.97 -12.31
CA TYR A 315 -10.81 1.66 -12.52
C TYR A 315 -10.54 0.96 -13.85
N SER A 316 -9.34 1.14 -14.38
CA SER A 316 -8.85 0.53 -15.63
C SER A 316 -7.44 -0.01 -15.45
N VAL A 317 -7.07 -1.06 -16.18
CA VAL A 317 -5.73 -1.66 -16.09
C VAL A 317 -4.68 -0.70 -16.67
N LEU A 318 -3.66 -0.36 -15.87
CA LEU A 318 -2.47 0.36 -16.34
C LEU A 318 -1.49 -0.60 -16.99
N VAL A 319 -1.13 -1.65 -16.25
CA VAL A 319 -0.19 -2.68 -16.67
C VAL A 319 -0.59 -4.03 -16.07
N LYS A 320 -0.41 -5.10 -16.84
CA LYS A 320 -0.67 -6.49 -16.43
C LYS A 320 0.42 -7.39 -17.00
N ASP A 321 1.01 -8.21 -16.15
CA ASP A 321 2.01 -9.19 -16.55
C ASP A 321 2.01 -10.36 -15.57
N THR A 322 1.55 -11.54 -16.00
CA THR A 322 1.44 -12.73 -15.14
C THR A 322 2.80 -13.37 -14.81
N ALA A 323 3.86 -13.04 -15.55
CA ALA A 323 5.19 -13.55 -15.29
C ALA A 323 5.94 -12.70 -14.26
N LEU A 324 5.79 -11.37 -14.33
CA LEU A 324 6.51 -10.42 -13.48
C LEU A 324 5.69 -9.93 -12.28
N ILE A 325 4.37 -9.78 -12.42
CA ILE A 325 3.48 -9.26 -11.38
C ILE A 325 2.69 -10.42 -10.75
N SER A 326 3.29 -11.11 -9.79
CA SER A 326 2.65 -12.25 -9.14
C SER A 326 1.88 -11.81 -7.89
N TRP A 327 2.52 -11.06 -6.98
CA TRP A 327 1.85 -10.36 -5.89
C TRP A 327 2.37 -8.92 -5.86
N PRO A 328 1.62 -7.97 -6.45
CA PRO A 328 1.97 -6.56 -6.41
C PRO A 328 1.72 -5.97 -5.02
N ASP A 329 2.79 -5.53 -4.35
CA ASP A 329 2.80 -5.07 -2.96
C ASP A 329 2.88 -3.53 -2.90
N GLY A 330 4.05 -2.95 -2.59
CA GLY A 330 4.24 -1.50 -2.50
C GLY A 330 4.38 -0.77 -3.83
N LEU A 331 3.91 0.49 -3.84
CA LEU A 331 3.94 1.41 -4.99
C LEU A 331 4.60 2.74 -4.63
N ALA A 332 5.40 3.31 -5.55
CA ALA A 332 5.92 4.68 -5.40
C ALA A 332 5.98 5.40 -6.75
N ILE A 333 5.69 6.71 -6.74
CA ILE A 333 5.84 7.57 -7.93
C ILE A 333 7.20 8.25 -7.82
N ALA A 334 7.96 8.20 -8.90
CA ALA A 334 9.27 8.81 -9.02
C ALA A 334 9.21 10.14 -9.81
N PRO A 335 10.15 11.07 -9.55
CA PRO A 335 10.23 12.33 -10.29
C PRO A 335 10.61 12.15 -11.77
N ASP A 336 11.06 10.97 -12.19
CA ASP A 336 11.46 10.64 -13.57
C ASP A 336 10.29 10.23 -14.47
N GLY A 337 9.06 10.27 -13.95
CA GLY A 337 7.86 9.92 -14.72
C GLY A 337 7.44 8.45 -14.63
N TYR A 338 8.00 7.68 -13.70
CA TYR A 338 7.69 6.27 -13.53
C TYR A 338 6.92 5.98 -12.23
N LEU A 339 6.04 4.98 -12.31
CA LEU A 339 5.49 4.28 -11.15
C LEU A 339 6.34 3.04 -10.90
N TYR A 340 6.91 2.95 -9.71
CA TYR A 340 7.66 1.81 -9.19
C TYR A 340 6.72 0.86 -8.46
N LEU A 341 6.96 -0.45 -8.59
CA LEU A 341 6.14 -1.53 -8.05
C LEU A 341 7.02 -2.65 -7.52
N VAL A 342 6.74 -3.11 -6.29
CA VAL A 342 7.31 -4.35 -5.76
C VAL A 342 6.43 -5.55 -6.13
N SER A 343 7.05 -6.65 -6.60
CA SER A 343 6.39 -7.93 -6.84
C SER A 343 7.14 -9.05 -6.11
N ASN A 344 6.50 -9.66 -5.11
CA ASN A 344 7.19 -10.47 -4.10
C ASN A 344 6.66 -11.89 -3.89
N GLN A 345 5.64 -12.30 -4.65
CA GLN A 345 5.05 -13.64 -4.62
C GLN A 345 4.51 -14.06 -3.22
N LEU A 346 3.98 -13.11 -2.43
CA LEU A 346 3.57 -13.37 -1.04
C LEU A 346 2.58 -14.54 -0.90
N HIS A 347 1.60 -14.65 -1.79
CA HIS A 347 0.62 -15.76 -1.82
C HIS A 347 1.24 -17.16 -1.97
N LYS A 348 2.48 -17.27 -2.45
CA LYS A 348 3.14 -18.57 -2.63
C LYS A 348 3.88 -19.04 -1.38
N ARG A 349 3.87 -18.23 -0.31
CA ARG A 349 4.50 -18.58 0.97
C ARG A 349 3.68 -19.60 1.75
N PRO A 350 4.32 -20.47 2.57
CA PRO A 350 3.62 -21.44 3.40
C PRO A 350 2.46 -20.87 4.19
N PHE A 351 2.67 -19.68 4.78
CA PHE A 351 1.66 -19.03 5.60
C PHE A 351 0.38 -18.72 4.81
N TRP A 352 0.49 -18.24 3.56
CA TRP A 352 -0.65 -17.91 2.68
C TRP A 352 -1.10 -19.06 1.76
N ASN A 353 -0.40 -20.20 1.79
CA ASN A 353 -0.55 -21.30 0.83
C ASN A 353 -0.65 -22.67 1.51
N LEU A 354 -1.47 -22.79 2.56
CA LEU A 354 -1.74 -24.06 3.25
C LEU A 354 -0.46 -24.83 3.67
N GLY A 355 0.57 -24.11 4.13
CA GLY A 355 1.85 -24.69 4.54
C GLY A 355 2.84 -25.01 3.40
N LYS A 356 2.52 -24.73 2.13
CA LYS A 356 3.38 -25.04 0.98
C LYS A 356 4.25 -23.84 0.58
N GLU A 357 5.56 -24.04 0.46
CA GLU A 357 6.47 -23.04 -0.12
C GLU A 357 6.56 -23.24 -1.63
N GLU A 358 5.94 -22.33 -2.37
CA GLU A 358 5.95 -22.30 -3.84
C GLU A 358 6.58 -21.01 -4.37
N SER A 359 7.00 -20.07 -3.50
CA SER A 359 7.67 -18.86 -3.94
C SER A 359 9.07 -19.21 -4.45
N LYS A 360 9.44 -18.68 -5.61
CA LYS A 360 10.74 -18.92 -6.23
C LYS A 360 11.34 -17.60 -6.68
N PRO A 361 12.50 -17.17 -6.15
CA PRO A 361 13.18 -16.00 -6.66
C PRO A 361 13.47 -16.16 -8.18
N PRO A 362 13.57 -15.04 -8.94
CA PRO A 362 13.70 -13.69 -8.42
C PRO A 362 12.39 -13.05 -7.96
N TYR A 363 12.49 -12.20 -6.95
CA TYR A 363 11.50 -11.16 -6.65
C TYR A 363 11.91 -9.86 -7.35
N TYR A 364 10.98 -8.95 -7.60
CA TYR A 364 11.26 -7.81 -8.48
C TYR A 364 10.93 -6.47 -7.85
N LEU A 365 11.79 -5.49 -8.12
CA LEU A 365 11.38 -4.10 -8.24
C LEU A 365 11.21 -3.79 -9.72
N LEU A 366 10.01 -3.38 -10.07
CA LEU A 366 9.59 -3.08 -11.43
C LEU A 366 9.28 -1.60 -11.54
N ARG A 367 9.24 -1.07 -12.77
CA ARG A 367 8.67 0.25 -13.03
C ARG A 367 7.92 0.30 -14.35
N VAL A 368 6.96 1.20 -14.45
CA VAL A 368 6.19 1.47 -15.66
C VAL A 368 6.06 2.97 -15.85
N LYS A 369 6.20 3.44 -17.09
CA LYS A 369 6.07 4.86 -17.39
C LYS A 369 4.62 5.29 -17.25
N ILE A 370 4.40 6.42 -16.58
CA ILE A 370 3.08 7.03 -16.41
C ILE A 370 3.06 8.42 -17.08
N THR A 371 1.87 8.94 -17.37
CA THR A 371 1.74 10.26 -18.01
C THR A 371 1.81 11.38 -16.97
N ALA A 372 2.17 12.59 -17.39
CA ALA A 372 2.17 13.77 -16.50
C ALA A 372 0.77 14.12 -15.97
N ALA A 373 -0.30 13.68 -16.65
CA ALA A 373 -1.67 13.82 -16.16
C ALA A 373 -1.97 12.86 -15.00
N GLU A 374 -1.28 11.71 -14.95
CA GLU A 374 -1.42 10.69 -13.92
C GLU A 374 -0.47 10.93 -12.74
N GLY A 375 0.76 11.38 -13.00
CA GLY A 375 1.77 11.64 -11.99
C GLY A 375 1.88 13.10 -11.54
N TYR A 376 2.93 13.38 -10.76
CA TYR A 376 3.17 14.66 -10.08
C TYR A 376 4.50 15.33 -10.46
N PHE A 377 5.17 14.84 -11.49
CA PHE A 377 6.50 15.27 -11.91
C PHE A 377 6.46 16.46 -12.86
#